data_AF-A0AA50U597-F1
#
_entry.id   AF-A0AA50U597-F1
#
_cell.length_a   1.000
_cell.length_b   1.000
_cell.length_c   1.000
_cell.angle_alpha   90.00
_cell.angle_beta   90.00
_cell.angle_gamma   90.00
#
_symmetry.space_group_name_H-M   'P 1'
#
loop_
_entity.id
_entity.type
_entity.pdbx_description
1 polymer ?
#
loop_
_entity_poly.entity_id
_entity_poly.type
_entity_poly.pdbx_seq_one_letter_code
_entity_poly.pdbx_strand_id
1 'polypeptide(L)'
;PTDQTRDPYYWELEKMWRNLDNDEREQYIKKPCPEPITSKFSPDFKFGIINEQLNELTQNYLKNRKENLYSEYTEKDKFTEIINAKFLASMAAPGEPVGLLAAQSIGEPSTQMTLNTFHFAGRGDMNVTLGIPRLREILMTASAKLKTPSMDIPFRSELPNLNKKAERLRQKMNRVMVSDVLEKIDVQCEIV
;
A
#
# COMPACT_ATOMS: atom_id res chain seq x y z
N PRO A 1 -28.99 -3.57 20.99
CA PRO A 1 -27.93 -4.57 21.27
C PRO A 1 -26.57 -3.86 21.39
N THR A 2 -26.23 -3.47 22.61
CA THR A 2 -25.08 -2.64 22.97
C THR A 2 -23.81 -3.47 23.03
N ASP A 3 -23.12 -3.55 21.90
CA ASP A 3 -21.74 -4.02 21.83
C ASP A 3 -20.83 -2.88 22.36
N GLN A 4 -20.42 -2.97 23.63
CA GLN A 4 -19.63 -1.95 24.34
C GLN A 4 -18.17 -1.82 23.85
N THR A 5 -17.80 -2.56 22.79
CA THR A 5 -16.43 -2.63 22.27
C THR A 5 -16.07 -1.50 21.28
N ARG A 6 -17.05 -0.73 20.81
CA ARG A 6 -16.84 0.34 19.81
C ARG A 6 -16.63 1.71 20.49
N ASP A 7 -16.24 2.72 19.73
CA ASP A 7 -15.95 4.08 20.25
C ASP A 7 -17.24 4.92 20.36
N PRO A 8 -17.46 5.74 21.42
CA PRO A 8 -18.55 6.72 21.57
C PRO A 8 -18.98 7.44 20.29
N TYR A 9 -18.01 7.82 19.47
CA TYR A 9 -18.26 8.51 18.20
C TYR A 9 -18.92 7.65 17.12
N TYR A 10 -18.74 6.33 17.16
CA TYR A 10 -19.31 5.41 16.18
C TYR A 10 -20.83 5.47 16.18
N TRP A 11 -21.44 5.47 17.37
CA TRP A 11 -22.89 5.48 17.50
C TRP A 11 -23.51 6.83 17.12
N GLU A 12 -22.76 7.92 17.30
CA GLU A 12 -23.17 9.25 16.86
C GLU A 12 -23.17 9.34 15.33
N LEU A 13 -22.11 8.84 14.67
CA LEU A 13 -22.04 8.72 13.22
C LEU A 13 -23.13 7.80 12.65
N GLU A 14 -23.43 6.69 13.32
CA GLU A 14 -24.50 5.78 12.88
C GLU A 14 -25.87 6.45 12.97
N LYS A 15 -26.14 7.22 14.04
CA LYS A 15 -27.36 8.03 14.16
C LYS A 15 -27.44 9.10 13.08
N MET A 16 -26.35 9.81 12.81
CA MET A 16 -26.27 10.80 11.73
C MET A 16 -26.59 10.14 10.38
N TRP A 17 -25.97 9.00 10.08
CA TRP A 17 -26.22 8.22 8.86
C TRP A 17 -27.69 7.79 8.72
N ARG A 18 -28.31 7.33 9.82
CA ARG A 18 -29.72 6.91 9.85
C ARG A 18 -30.71 8.07 9.71
N ASN A 19 -30.29 9.28 10.06
CA ASN A 19 -31.12 10.50 9.95
C ASN A 19 -30.95 11.23 8.61
N LEU A 20 -29.88 10.98 7.85
CA LEU A 20 -29.70 11.54 6.52
C LEU A 20 -30.80 11.08 5.55
N ASP A 21 -31.22 11.99 4.67
CA ASP A 21 -32.17 11.68 3.60
C ASP A 21 -31.52 10.79 2.52
N ASN A 22 -32.34 10.10 1.72
CA ASN A 22 -31.82 9.15 0.72
C ASN A 22 -30.93 9.83 -0.33
N ASP A 23 -31.25 11.06 -0.72
CA ASP A 23 -30.46 11.85 -1.69
C ASP A 23 -29.08 12.24 -1.13
N GLU A 24 -29.01 12.53 0.17
CA GLU A 24 -27.75 12.84 0.84
C GLU A 24 -26.90 11.58 1.06
N ARG A 25 -27.55 10.43 1.36
CA ARG A 25 -26.87 9.14 1.44
C ARG A 25 -26.23 8.73 0.13
N GLU A 26 -26.88 8.99 -1.00
CA GLU A 26 -26.33 8.69 -2.34
C GLU A 26 -25.00 9.40 -2.61
N GLN A 27 -24.74 10.56 -2.01
CA GLN A 27 -23.46 11.26 -2.14
C GLN A 27 -22.29 10.50 -1.48
N TYR A 28 -22.59 9.72 -0.44
CA TYR A 28 -21.62 8.91 0.30
C TYR A 28 -21.56 7.46 -0.20
N ILE A 29 -22.56 7.01 -0.97
CA ILE A 29 -22.50 5.74 -1.66
C ILE A 29 -21.44 5.87 -2.75
N LYS A 30 -20.36 5.07 -2.63
CA LYS A 30 -19.36 4.98 -3.70
C LYS A 30 -20.06 4.55 -4.98
N LYS A 31 -20.04 5.42 -5.99
CA LYS A 31 -20.50 5.07 -7.34
C LYS A 31 -19.78 3.80 -7.79
N PRO A 32 -20.48 2.82 -8.39
CA PRO A 32 -19.84 1.61 -8.89
C PRO A 32 -18.82 2.01 -9.95
N CYS A 33 -17.56 1.67 -9.72
CA CYS A 33 -16.54 1.79 -10.75
C CYS A 33 -16.88 0.79 -11.85
N PRO A 34 -16.95 1.19 -13.13
CA PRO A 34 -17.15 0.24 -14.20
C PRO A 34 -16.03 -0.79 -14.18
N GLU A 35 -16.37 -2.04 -14.44
CA GLU A 35 -15.38 -3.12 -14.51
C GLU A 35 -14.38 -2.87 -15.66
N PRO A 36 -13.10 -3.23 -15.46
CA PRO A 36 -12.10 -3.10 -16.50
C PRO A 36 -12.43 -4.01 -17.69
N ILE A 37 -12.01 -3.58 -18.88
CA ILE A 37 -12.31 -4.29 -20.15
C ILE A 37 -11.76 -5.72 -20.15
N THR A 38 -10.60 -5.93 -19.51
CA THR A 38 -9.96 -7.24 -19.34
C THR A 38 -10.77 -8.22 -18.49
N SER A 39 -11.70 -7.74 -17.66
CA SER A 39 -12.60 -8.60 -16.88
C SER A 39 -13.77 -9.10 -17.72
N LYS A 40 -14.21 -8.33 -18.72
CA LYS A 40 -15.36 -8.66 -19.57
C LYS A 40 -14.98 -9.47 -20.79
N PHE A 41 -13.76 -9.27 -21.29
CA PHE A 41 -13.29 -9.91 -22.50
C PHE A 41 -11.87 -10.41 -22.32
N SER A 42 -11.60 -11.63 -22.78
CA SER A 42 -10.23 -12.15 -22.80
C SER A 42 -9.44 -11.49 -23.94
N PRO A 43 -8.22 -10.98 -23.65
CA PRO A 43 -7.30 -10.50 -24.68
C PRO A 43 -6.98 -11.54 -25.75
N ASP A 44 -6.99 -12.83 -25.42
CA ASP A 44 -6.65 -13.92 -26.35
C ASP A 44 -7.56 -13.97 -27.58
N PHE A 45 -8.84 -13.64 -27.40
CA PHE A 45 -9.88 -13.79 -28.43
C PHE A 45 -10.28 -12.48 -29.08
N LYS A 46 -9.98 -11.34 -28.46
CA LYS A 46 -10.46 -10.04 -28.94
C LYS A 46 -9.31 -9.02 -28.93
N PHE A 47 -8.91 -8.66 -30.14
CA PHE A 47 -7.86 -7.70 -30.38
C PHE A 47 -8.23 -6.31 -29.84
N GLY A 48 -7.22 -5.59 -29.33
CA GLY A 48 -7.39 -4.24 -28.78
C GLY A 48 -7.82 -4.19 -27.31
N ILE A 49 -7.94 -5.34 -26.64
CA ILE A 49 -8.12 -5.38 -25.19
C ILE A 49 -6.74 -5.30 -24.53
N ILE A 50 -6.51 -4.19 -23.83
CA ILE A 50 -5.31 -3.95 -23.05
C ILE A 50 -5.69 -3.53 -21.63
N ASN A 51 -4.75 -3.61 -20.70
CA ASN A 51 -4.90 -3.06 -19.36
C ASN A 51 -4.96 -1.52 -19.41
N GLU A 52 -5.73 -0.94 -18.49
CA GLU A 52 -5.94 0.52 -18.41
C GLU A 52 -4.63 1.28 -18.22
N GLN A 53 -3.68 0.72 -17.47
CA GLN A 53 -2.36 1.30 -17.28
C GLN A 53 -1.57 1.39 -18.60
N LEU A 54 -1.56 0.35 -19.43
CA LEU A 54 -0.88 0.40 -20.73
C LEU A 54 -1.59 1.35 -21.68
N ASN A 55 -2.92 1.38 -21.64
CA ASN A 55 -3.69 2.34 -22.41
C ASN A 55 -3.32 3.78 -22.02
N GLU A 56 -3.28 4.08 -20.73
CA GLU A 56 -2.88 5.39 -20.22
C GLU A 56 -1.45 5.76 -20.65
N LEU A 57 -0.49 4.84 -20.52
CA LEU A 57 0.89 5.03 -20.98
C LEU A 57 0.96 5.31 -22.49
N THR A 58 0.21 4.56 -23.29
CA THR A 58 0.14 4.71 -24.75
C THR A 58 -0.44 6.07 -25.12
N GLN A 59 -1.54 6.48 -24.47
CA GLN A 59 -2.17 7.79 -24.70
C GLN A 59 -1.28 8.95 -24.26
N ASN A 60 -0.62 8.83 -23.10
CA ASN A 60 0.32 9.83 -22.62
C ASN A 60 1.52 9.97 -23.57
N TYR A 61 2.03 8.85 -24.08
CA TYR A 61 3.07 8.85 -25.11
C TYR A 61 2.61 9.56 -26.39
N LEU A 62 1.40 9.27 -26.88
CA LEU A 62 0.84 9.91 -28.06
C LEU A 62 0.60 11.41 -27.89
N LYS A 63 0.16 11.86 -26.70
CA LYS A 63 -0.07 13.27 -26.38
C LYS A 63 1.22 14.08 -26.28
N ASN A 64 2.28 13.49 -25.71
CA ASN A 64 3.55 14.17 -25.47
C ASN A 64 4.51 14.17 -26.68
N ARG A 65 4.08 13.61 -27.82
CA ARG A 65 4.92 13.46 -29.01
C ARG A 65 4.94 14.76 -29.84
N LYS A 66 6.14 15.26 -30.17
CA LYS A 66 6.30 16.43 -31.06
C LYS A 66 5.78 16.12 -32.47
N GLU A 67 5.04 17.07 -33.05
CA GLU A 67 4.29 16.95 -34.32
C GLU A 67 5.14 16.63 -35.56
N ASN A 68 6.47 16.75 -35.51
CA ASN A 68 7.33 16.62 -36.69
C ASN A 68 7.96 15.22 -36.90
N LEU A 69 7.42 14.16 -36.28
CA LEU A 69 7.93 12.78 -36.40
C LEU A 69 6.97 11.79 -37.09
N TYR A 70 5.95 12.26 -37.81
CA TYR A 70 5.09 11.39 -38.59
C TYR A 70 5.81 10.95 -39.88
N SER A 71 6.45 9.78 -39.83
CA SER A 71 6.71 9.01 -41.05
C SER A 71 5.46 8.20 -41.42
N GLU A 72 5.37 7.73 -42.66
CA GLU A 72 4.31 6.85 -43.19
C GLU A 72 4.07 5.57 -42.35
N TYR A 73 5.08 5.16 -41.57
CA TYR A 73 5.07 4.01 -40.66
C TYR A 73 4.67 4.36 -39.21
N THR A 74 4.39 5.63 -38.94
CA THR A 74 4.21 6.17 -37.59
C THR A 74 2.87 6.91 -37.41
N GLU A 75 1.86 6.49 -38.15
CA GLU A 75 0.49 6.94 -37.91
C GLU A 75 0.02 6.48 -36.52
N LYS A 76 -0.86 7.27 -35.89
CA LYS A 76 -1.35 7.01 -34.53
C LYS A 76 -2.02 5.64 -34.43
N ASP A 77 -2.84 5.31 -35.43
CA ASP A 77 -3.63 4.07 -35.44
C ASP A 77 -2.70 2.84 -35.60
N LYS A 78 -1.79 2.87 -36.57
CA LYS A 78 -0.77 1.83 -36.75
C LYS A 78 0.08 1.63 -35.49
N PHE A 79 0.46 2.71 -34.81
CA PHE A 79 1.21 2.62 -33.55
C PHE A 79 0.38 1.91 -32.47
N THR A 80 -0.90 2.27 -32.31
CA THR A 80 -1.77 1.60 -31.34
C THR A 80 -1.98 0.13 -31.66
N GLU A 81 -2.12 -0.21 -32.95
CA GLU A 81 -2.22 -1.61 -33.40
C GLU A 81 -0.96 -2.41 -33.09
N ILE A 82 0.23 -1.85 -33.34
CA ILE A 82 1.51 -2.50 -33.01
C ILE A 82 1.64 -2.72 -31.50
N ILE A 83 1.24 -1.76 -30.68
CA ILE A 83 1.29 -1.90 -29.21
C ILE A 83 0.32 -2.98 -28.75
N ASN A 84 -0.90 -3.03 -29.30
CA ASN A 84 -1.87 -4.07 -29.01
C ASN A 84 -1.36 -5.46 -29.43
N ALA A 85 -0.74 -5.57 -30.61
CA ALA A 85 -0.12 -6.81 -31.09
C ALA A 85 1.04 -7.25 -30.18
N LYS A 86 1.88 -6.31 -29.73
CA LYS A 86 2.97 -6.57 -28.80
C LYS A 86 2.47 -7.02 -27.43
N PHE A 87 1.38 -6.44 -26.95
CA PHE A 87 0.75 -6.86 -25.70
C PHE A 87 0.33 -8.32 -25.76
N LEU A 88 -0.39 -8.72 -26.82
CA LEU A 88 -0.81 -10.12 -27.03
C LEU A 88 0.39 -11.07 -27.10
N ALA A 89 1.47 -10.68 -27.78
CA ALA A 89 2.68 -11.49 -27.87
C ALA A 89 3.48 -11.59 -26.55
N SER A 90 3.23 -10.70 -25.59
CA SER A 90 3.94 -10.64 -24.30
C SER A 90 3.17 -11.30 -23.15
N MET A 91 2.03 -11.91 -23.44
CA MET A 91 1.24 -12.62 -22.44
C MET A 91 1.90 -13.93 -22.01
N ALA A 92 1.73 -14.29 -20.74
CA ALA A 92 2.19 -15.56 -20.21
C ALA A 92 1.44 -16.71 -20.88
N ALA A 93 2.17 -17.76 -21.25
CA ALA A 93 1.57 -18.89 -21.96
C ALA A 93 0.74 -19.76 -21.00
N PRO A 94 -0.42 -20.28 -21.45
CA PRO A 94 -1.16 -21.26 -20.66
C PRO A 94 -0.30 -22.49 -20.33
N GLY A 95 -0.28 -22.89 -19.06
CA GLY A 95 0.54 -24.02 -18.59
C GLY A 95 1.93 -23.65 -18.09
N GLU A 96 2.32 -22.38 -18.15
CA GLU A 96 3.58 -21.90 -17.55
C GLU A 96 3.55 -22.09 -16.00
N PRO A 97 4.61 -22.64 -15.39
CA PRO A 97 4.65 -22.92 -13.96
C PRO A 97 4.90 -21.65 -13.12
N VAL A 98 3.95 -20.69 -13.18
CA VAL A 98 4.04 -19.37 -12.54
C VAL A 98 4.25 -19.45 -11.02
N GLY A 99 3.73 -20.49 -10.36
CA GLY A 99 3.93 -20.70 -8.93
C GLY A 99 5.38 -21.05 -8.57
N LEU A 100 6.03 -21.90 -9.37
CA LEU A 100 7.43 -22.26 -9.17
C LEU A 100 8.35 -21.08 -9.48
N LEU A 101 8.07 -20.37 -10.60
CA LEU A 101 8.80 -19.17 -10.99
C LEU A 101 8.70 -18.09 -9.91
N ALA A 102 7.51 -17.80 -9.40
CA ALA A 102 7.31 -16.84 -8.32
C ALA A 102 8.06 -17.23 -7.04
N ALA A 103 8.05 -18.52 -6.66
CA ALA A 103 8.78 -19.01 -5.50
C ALA A 103 10.29 -18.83 -5.67
N GLN A 104 10.85 -19.13 -6.84
CA GLN A 104 12.26 -18.93 -7.13
C GLN A 104 12.63 -17.44 -7.18
N SER A 105 11.81 -16.61 -7.82
CA SER A 105 12.03 -15.15 -7.93
C SER A 105 12.06 -14.46 -6.56
N ILE A 106 11.45 -15.03 -5.53
CA ILE A 106 11.56 -14.54 -4.15
C ILE A 106 12.71 -15.23 -3.42
N GLY A 107 12.81 -16.55 -3.53
CA GLY A 107 13.75 -17.36 -2.76
C GLY A 107 15.22 -17.09 -3.09
N GLU A 108 15.58 -17.06 -4.37
CA GLU A 108 16.95 -16.84 -4.83
C GLU A 108 17.53 -15.50 -4.36
N PRO A 109 16.90 -14.33 -4.63
CA PRO A 109 17.43 -13.05 -4.16
C PRO A 109 17.37 -12.90 -2.64
N SER A 110 16.45 -13.59 -1.95
CA SER A 110 16.39 -13.56 -0.48
C SER A 110 17.67 -14.08 0.16
N THR A 111 18.34 -15.06 -0.46
CA THR A 111 19.64 -15.55 0.03
C THR A 111 20.70 -14.44 -0.01
N GLN A 112 20.71 -13.61 -1.06
CA GLN A 112 21.62 -12.48 -1.23
C GLN A 112 21.34 -11.34 -0.23
N MET A 113 20.09 -11.16 0.19
CA MET A 113 19.72 -10.14 1.18
C MET A 113 20.33 -10.41 2.57
N THR A 114 20.70 -11.66 2.87
CA THR A 114 21.26 -12.02 4.18
C THR A 114 22.53 -11.24 4.48
N LEU A 115 23.51 -11.22 3.56
CA LEU A 115 24.79 -10.53 3.75
C LEU A 115 24.65 -9.00 3.72
N ASN A 116 23.82 -8.46 2.83
CA ASN A 116 23.60 -7.01 2.73
C ASN A 116 22.92 -6.43 3.98
N THR A 117 22.01 -7.19 4.62
CA THR A 117 21.31 -6.72 5.82
C THR A 117 22.23 -6.66 7.04
N PHE A 118 23.23 -7.54 7.18
CA PHE A 118 24.17 -7.48 8.32
C PHE A 118 25.11 -6.27 8.25
N HIS A 119 25.53 -5.85 7.05
CA HIS A 119 26.38 -4.65 6.91
C HIS A 119 25.60 -3.34 7.08
N PHE A 120 24.32 -3.29 6.71
CA PHE A 120 23.46 -2.13 6.99
C PHE A 120 22.91 -2.13 8.42
N ALA A 121 22.63 -3.29 9.03
CA ALA A 121 22.21 -3.41 10.43
C ALA A 121 23.30 -2.99 11.44
N GLY A 122 24.57 -2.91 10.99
CA GLY A 122 25.68 -2.32 11.76
C GLY A 122 25.65 -0.78 11.85
N ARG A 123 24.82 -0.09 11.05
CA ARG A 123 24.42 1.30 11.31
C ARG A 123 23.06 1.25 12.02
N GLY A 124 23.05 1.51 13.32
CA GLY A 124 21.90 1.38 14.22
C GLY A 124 20.71 2.32 13.98
N ASP A 125 20.47 2.77 12.75
CA ASP A 125 19.44 3.77 12.44
C ASP A 125 18.08 3.17 12.05
N MET A 126 17.96 1.84 11.88
CA MET A 126 16.70 1.19 11.53
C MET A 126 16.36 0.04 12.50
N ASN A 127 15.64 0.36 13.57
CA ASN A 127 15.07 -0.60 14.54
C ASN A 127 13.83 -1.35 14.01
N VAL A 128 13.87 -1.80 12.76
CA VAL A 128 12.80 -2.60 12.13
C VAL A 128 13.37 -3.97 11.78
N THR A 129 12.56 -5.04 11.87
CA THR A 129 12.98 -6.36 11.39
C THR A 129 13.20 -6.26 9.88
N LEU A 130 14.44 -6.46 9.41
CA LEU A 130 14.83 -6.39 8.00
C LEU A 130 15.25 -7.76 7.47
N GLY A 131 15.21 -7.94 6.15
CA GLY A 131 15.73 -9.12 5.44
C GLY A 131 14.93 -10.41 5.67
N ILE A 132 15.64 -11.55 5.70
CA ILE A 132 15.04 -12.89 5.85
C ILE A 132 14.16 -13.04 7.10
N PRO A 133 14.54 -12.54 8.29
CA PRO A 133 13.67 -12.63 9.47
C PRO A 133 12.28 -12.04 9.24
N ARG A 134 12.18 -10.91 8.55
CA ARG A 134 10.89 -10.27 8.24
C ARG A 134 10.10 -11.07 7.20
N LEU A 135 10.79 -11.58 6.17
CA LEU A 135 10.17 -12.43 5.16
C LEU A 135 9.58 -13.70 5.79
N ARG A 136 10.29 -14.34 6.72
CA ARG A 136 9.79 -15.50 7.47
C ARG A 136 8.52 -15.19 8.27
N GLU A 137 8.52 -14.06 8.99
CA GLU A 137 7.36 -13.64 9.79
C GLU A 137 6.11 -13.46 8.93
N ILE A 138 6.26 -12.89 7.72
CA ILE A 138 5.16 -12.63 6.80
C ILE A 138 4.71 -13.90 6.08
N LEU A 139 5.64 -14.61 5.42
CA LEU A 139 5.29 -15.68 4.48
C LEU A 139 5.25 -17.08 5.11
N MET A 140 6.15 -17.39 6.03
CA MET A 140 6.29 -18.77 6.54
C MET A 140 5.45 -19.02 7.79
N THR A 141 5.46 -18.05 8.71
CA THR A 141 4.81 -18.22 10.03
C THR A 141 3.48 -17.47 10.12
N ALA A 142 3.26 -16.46 9.27
CA ALA A 142 2.10 -15.55 9.35
C ALA A 142 1.82 -15.12 10.80
N SER A 143 2.87 -14.65 11.49
CA SER A 143 2.85 -14.47 12.94
C SER A 143 1.82 -13.41 13.36
N ALA A 144 0.90 -13.78 14.25
CA ALA A 144 -0.06 -12.84 14.85
C ALA A 144 0.62 -11.78 15.74
N LYS A 145 1.80 -12.09 16.29
CA LYS A 145 2.61 -11.16 17.11
C LYS A 145 3.93 -10.90 16.41
N LEU A 146 4.03 -9.73 15.78
CA LEU A 146 5.27 -9.26 15.14
C LEU A 146 6.28 -8.81 16.21
N LYS A 147 7.57 -8.98 15.94
CA LYS A 147 8.63 -8.55 16.88
C LYS A 147 8.74 -7.03 16.97
N THR A 148 8.65 -6.33 15.85
CA THR A 148 8.65 -4.86 15.78
C THR A 148 7.43 -4.37 15.00
N PRO A 149 6.24 -4.29 15.63
CA PRO A 149 5.05 -3.75 14.98
C PRO A 149 5.22 -2.23 14.78
N SER A 150 4.88 -1.73 13.59
CA SER A 150 4.85 -0.30 13.25
C SER A 150 3.49 0.08 12.68
N MET A 151 3.13 1.36 12.81
CA MET A 151 1.87 1.92 12.29
C MET A 151 2.14 3.29 11.68
N ASP A 152 1.67 3.49 10.45
CA ASP A 152 1.71 4.79 9.77
C ASP A 152 0.36 5.50 9.93
N ILE A 153 0.39 6.75 10.41
CA ILE A 153 -0.81 7.54 10.69
C ILE A 153 -0.88 8.69 9.67
N PRO A 154 -1.75 8.62 8.65
CA PRO A 154 -1.91 9.70 7.69
C PRO A 154 -2.70 10.87 8.31
N PHE A 155 -2.26 12.08 8.01
CA PHE A 155 -2.96 13.31 8.43
C PHE A 155 -3.85 13.84 7.31
N ARG A 156 -4.95 14.50 7.68
CA ARG A 156 -5.83 15.19 6.72
C ARG A 156 -5.11 16.41 6.13
N SER A 157 -5.25 16.60 4.81
CA SER A 157 -4.60 17.68 4.04
C SER A 157 -5.00 19.09 4.47
N GLU A 158 -6.20 19.25 5.01
CA GLU A 158 -6.79 20.55 5.39
C GLU A 158 -6.26 21.12 6.71
N LEU A 159 -5.37 20.41 7.41
CA LEU A 159 -4.92 20.82 8.74
C LEU A 159 -3.87 21.93 8.70
N PRO A 160 -4.16 23.14 9.23
CA PRO A 160 -3.14 24.17 9.38
C PRO A 160 -2.13 23.76 10.46
N ASN A 161 -0.86 24.13 10.25
CA ASN A 161 0.27 23.86 11.15
C ASN A 161 0.48 22.37 11.49
N LEU A 162 0.52 21.52 10.46
CA LEU A 162 0.66 20.06 10.57
C LEU A 162 1.80 19.63 11.50
N ASN A 163 3.01 20.15 11.31
CA ASN A 163 4.20 19.73 12.07
C ASN A 163 4.03 19.92 13.59
N LYS A 164 3.46 21.04 14.03
CA LYS A 164 3.22 21.32 15.46
C LYS A 164 2.16 20.37 16.04
N LYS A 165 1.12 20.04 15.27
CA LYS A 165 0.09 19.08 15.71
C LYS A 165 0.62 17.65 15.73
N ALA A 166 1.44 17.27 14.75
CA ALA A 166 2.09 15.98 14.69
C ALA A 166 3.01 15.76 15.90
N GLU A 167 3.84 16.74 16.26
CA GLU A 167 4.69 16.64 17.47
C GLU A 167 3.88 16.52 18.76
N ARG A 168 2.79 17.30 18.90
CA ARG A 168 1.89 17.17 20.05
C ARG A 168 1.23 15.79 20.11
N LEU A 169 0.84 15.22 18.97
CA LEU A 169 0.27 13.88 18.90
C LEU A 169 1.32 12.83 19.27
N ARG A 170 2.54 12.95 18.75
CA ARG A 170 3.67 12.07 19.08
C ARG A 170 3.92 12.03 20.58
N GLN A 171 3.97 13.20 21.23
CA GLN A 171 4.12 13.30 22.69
C GLN A 171 2.98 12.62 23.45
N LYS A 172 1.73 12.75 22.98
CA LYS A 172 0.56 12.11 23.62
C LYS A 172 0.52 10.59 23.43
N MET A 173 0.99 10.09 22.30
CA MET A 173 0.97 8.65 21.99
C MET A 173 2.17 7.90 22.59
N ASN A 174 3.27 8.60 22.87
CA ASN A 174 4.41 8.01 23.54
C ASN A 174 4.04 7.60 24.97
N ARG A 175 4.21 6.30 25.28
CA ARG A 175 4.09 5.81 26.65
C ARG A 175 5.23 6.38 27.49
N VAL A 176 4.89 7.03 28.59
CA VAL A 176 5.84 7.54 29.59
C VAL A 176 5.60 6.76 30.89
N MET A 177 6.66 6.16 31.42
CA MET A 177 6.64 5.47 32.71
C MET A 177 7.12 6.43 33.81
N VAL A 178 6.73 6.20 35.07
CA VAL A 178 7.21 7.02 36.20
C VAL A 178 8.74 6.99 36.29
N SER A 179 9.35 5.86 35.93
CA SER A 179 10.81 5.71 35.83
C SER A 179 11.48 6.72 34.90
N ASP A 180 10.79 7.18 33.86
CA ASP A 180 11.36 8.05 32.84
C ASP A 180 11.44 9.51 33.31
N VAL A 181 10.69 9.86 34.37
CA VAL A 181 10.57 11.22 34.91
C VAL A 181 11.23 11.35 36.28
N LEU A 182 11.49 10.22 36.95
CA LEU A 182 11.95 10.20 38.32
C LEU A 182 13.47 10.45 38.41
N GLU A 183 13.85 11.52 39.10
CA GLU A 183 15.25 11.91 39.27
C GLU A 183 15.91 11.24 40.49
N LYS A 184 15.18 11.13 41.60
CA LYS A 184 15.66 10.55 42.85
C LYS A 184 14.53 9.92 43.66
N ILE A 185 14.81 8.79 44.30
CA ILE A 185 13.96 8.22 45.36
C ILE A 185 14.81 8.16 46.62
N ASP A 186 14.36 8.84 47.67
CA ASP A 186 14.88 8.64 49.03
C ASP A 186 13.92 7.73 49.80
N VAL A 187 14.44 6.61 50.29
CA VAL A 187 13.69 5.66 51.13
C VAL A 187 14.23 5.73 52.55
N GLN A 188 13.39 6.07 53.51
CA GLN A 188 13.70 6.00 54.94
C GLN A 188 13.02 4.77 55.52
N CYS A 189 13.81 3.87 56.09
CA CYS A 189 13.31 2.70 56.80
C CYS A 189 13.62 2.87 58.29
N GLU A 190 12.59 2.85 59.11
CA GLU A 190 12.72 2.68 60.56
C GLU A 190 12.62 1.19 60.88
N ILE A 191 13.58 0.68 61.66
CA ILE A 191 13.53 -0.67 62.19
C ILE A 191 12.65 -0.59 63.44
N VAL A 192 11.49 -1.25 63.39
CA VAL A 192 10.61 -1.48 64.55
C VAL A 192 11.16 -2.63 65.38
#